data_AF-A0A7V8V8C7-F1
#
_entry.id   AF-A0A7V8V8C7-F1
#
_cell.length_a   1.000
_cell.length_b   1.000
_cell.length_c   1.000
_cell.angle_alpha   90.00
_cell.angle_beta   90.00
_cell.angle_gamma   90.00
#
_symmetry.space_group_name_H-M   'P 1'
#
loop_
_entity.id
_entity.type
_entity.pdbx_description
1 polymer ?
#
loop_
_entity_poly.entity_id
_entity_poly.type
_entity_poly.pdbx_seq_one_letter_code
_entity_poly.pdbx_strand_id
1 'polypeptide(L)' 'MQISYVELQGFRKLARIRIDFNDTITLFVGANNSGKTSAMDAICAFLAETHSFTTNDFTLSNWSQINAIGEK' A
#
# COMPACT_ATOMS: atom_id res chain seq x y z
N MET A 1 16.57 12.27 -3.23
CA MET A 1 15.86 11.23 -4.03
C MET A 1 14.61 11.86 -4.59
N GLN A 2 14.36 11.73 -5.90
CA GLN A 2 13.06 12.09 -6.50
C GLN A 2 12.40 10.83 -7.03
N ILE A 3 11.18 10.57 -6.60
CA ILE A 3 10.39 9.39 -6.99
C ILE A 3 9.40 9.85 -8.04
N SER A 4 9.48 9.29 -9.26
CA SER A 4 8.53 9.63 -10.33
C SER A 4 7.19 8.93 -10.14
N TYR A 5 7.19 7.70 -9.64
CA TYR A 5 5.98 6.94 -9.36
C TYR A 5 6.25 5.79 -8.38
N VAL A 6 5.17 5.24 -7.81
CA VAL A 6 5.16 3.97 -7.09
C VAL A 6 4.04 3.07 -7.60
N GLU A 7 4.27 1.76 -7.51
CA GLU A 7 3.25 0.74 -7.74
C GLU A 7 3.07 -0.05 -6.44
N LEU A 8 1.84 -0.08 -5.95
CA LEU A 8 1.48 -0.76 -4.71
C LEU A 8 0.50 -1.87 -5.04
N GLN A 9 0.76 -3.08 -4.55
CA GLN A 9 -0.17 -4.20 -4.66
C GLN A 9 -0.30 -4.94 -3.34
N GLY A 10 -1.47 -5.55 -3.13
CA GLY A 10 -1.71 -6.44 -2.01
C GLY A 10 -1.66 -5.75 -0.64
N PHE A 11 -1.83 -4.43 -0.55
CA PHE A 11 -1.75 -3.67 0.70
C PHE A 11 -3.13 -3.17 1.14
N ARG A 12 -3.71 -3.75 2.18
CA ARG A 12 -5.07 -3.45 2.69
C ARG A 12 -6.08 -3.43 1.52
N LYS A 13 -6.83 -2.34 1.32
CA LYS A 13 -7.78 -2.21 0.19
C LYS A 13 -7.12 -1.91 -1.17
N LEU A 14 -5.82 -1.64 -1.20
CA LEU A 14 -5.07 -1.35 -2.42
C LEU A 14 -4.62 -2.65 -3.08
N ALA A 15 -5.53 -3.27 -3.85
CA ALA A 15 -5.27 -4.54 -4.52
C ALA A 15 -4.13 -4.42 -5.54
N ARG A 16 -4.19 -3.41 -6.42
CA ARG A 16 -3.12 -3.00 -7.34
C ARG A 16 -3.38 -1.58 -7.80
N ILE A 17 -2.47 -0.66 -7.47
CA ILE A 17 -2.56 0.74 -7.86
C ILE A 17 -1.20 1.26 -8.32
N ARG A 18 -1.25 2.34 -9.10
CA ARG A 18 -0.09 3.15 -9.47
C ARG A 18 -0.36 4.59 -9.06
N ILE A 19 0.64 5.24 -8.48
CA ILE A 19 0.61 6.66 -8.13
C ILE A 19 1.81 7.31 -8.80
N ASP A 20 1.56 8.21 -9.74
CA ASP A 20 2.58 9.09 -10.29
C ASP A 20 2.69 10.34 -9.40
N PHE A 21 3.92 10.77 -9.14
CA PHE A 21 4.20 11.94 -8.31
C PHE A 21 4.55 13.14 -9.19
N ASN A 22 4.09 14.31 -8.77
CA ASN A 22 4.50 15.60 -9.30
C ASN A 22 5.88 15.99 -8.73
N ASP A 23 6.65 16.74 -9.52
CA ASP A 23 7.99 17.21 -9.15
C ASP A 23 8.04 18.11 -7.90
N THR A 24 6.91 18.75 -7.55
CA THR A 24 6.82 19.68 -6.41
C THR A 24 5.92 19.15 -5.30
N ILE A 25 4.62 18.98 -5.56
CA ILE A 25 3.64 18.54 -4.56
C ILE A 25 2.61 17.63 -5.23
N THR A 26 2.38 16.46 -4.62
CA THR A 26 1.30 15.56 -5.01
C THR A 26 0.23 15.56 -3.93
N LEU A 27 -1.01 15.88 -4.29
CA LEU A 27 -2.13 15.96 -3.35
C LEU A 27 -3.06 14.74 -3.51
N PHE A 28 -3.28 13.98 -2.44
CA PHE A 28 -4.20 12.84 -2.45
C PHE A 28 -5.59 13.29 -2.01
N VAL A 29 -6.57 13.26 -2.92
CA VAL A 29 -7.98 13.63 -2.66
C VAL A 29 -8.92 12.47 -2.99
N GLY A 30 -10.11 12.46 -2.39
CA GLY A 30 -11.14 11.44 -2.62
C GLY A 30 -11.99 11.15 -1.38
N ALA A 31 -12.99 10.27 -1.54
CA ALA A 31 -13.90 9.90 -0.45
C ALA A 31 -13.20 9.25 0.75
N ASN A 32 -13.84 9.27 1.92
CA ASN A 32 -13.33 8.51 3.07
C ASN A 32 -13.20 7.03 2.72
N ASN A 33 -12.16 6.37 3.25
CA ASN A 33 -11.86 4.96 2.95
C ASN A 33 -11.50 4.66 1.48
N SER A 34 -11.16 5.68 0.69
CA SER A 34 -10.69 5.51 -0.71
C SER A 34 -9.23 5.07 -0.83
N GLY A 35 -8.54 4.77 0.29
CA GLY A 35 -7.16 4.28 0.27
C GLY A 35 -6.06 5.34 0.35
N LYS A 36 -6.38 6.63 0.55
CA LYS A 36 -5.39 7.72 0.65
C LYS A 36 -4.38 7.49 1.78
N THR A 37 -4.87 7.30 3.01
CA THR A 37 -4.02 7.02 4.18
C THR A 37 -3.27 5.70 4.00
N SER A 38 -3.93 4.66 3.48
CA SER A 38 -3.29 3.37 3.22
C SER A 38 -2.14 3.46 2.21
N ALA A 39 -2.27 4.30 1.17
CA ALA A 39 -1.18 4.53 0.22
C ALA A 39 0.01 5.20 0.90
N MET A 40 -0.24 6.21 1.74
CA MET A 40 0.81 6.86 2.53
C MET A 40 1.47 5.89 3.51
N ASP A 41 0.68 5.08 4.22
CA ASP A 41 1.19 4.08 5.16
C ASP A 41 2.10 3.08 4.45
N ALA A 42 1.71 2.59 3.27
CA ALA A 42 2.54 1.68 2.47
C ALA A 42 3.87 2.35 2.07
N ILE A 43 3.82 3.58 1.55
CA ILE A 43 5.02 4.33 1.17
C ILE A 43 5.95 4.51 2.40
N CYS A 44 5.41 4.88 3.55
CA CYS A 44 6.17 5.01 4.79
C CYS A 44 6.74 3.68 5.28
N ALA A 45 6.02 2.56 5.15
CA ALA A 45 6.51 1.23 5.51
C ALA A 45 7.79 0.87 4.73
N PHE A 46 7.80 1.12 3.42
CA PHE A 46 8.91 0.75 2.54
C PHE A 46 10.08 1.74 2.57
N LEU A 47 9.82 3.05 2.71
CA LEU A 47 10.85 4.08 2.52
C LEU A 47 11.34 4.72 3.83
N ALA A 48 10.52 4.70 4.87
CA ALA A 48 10.84 5.33 6.15
C ALA A 48 10.84 4.32 7.32
N GLU A 49 10.54 3.05 7.05
CA GLU A 49 10.54 1.94 8.01
C GLU A 49 9.77 2.26 9.31
N THR A 50 8.70 3.04 9.20
CA THR A 50 7.99 3.58 10.37
C THR A 50 7.16 2.53 11.12
N HIS A 51 6.91 1.37 10.49
CA HIS A 51 6.26 0.23 11.12
C HIS A 51 6.65 -1.08 10.42
N SER A 52 6.58 -2.18 11.17
CA SER A 52 6.69 -3.53 10.62
C SER A 52 5.35 -3.98 10.05
N PHE A 53 5.38 -4.70 8.93
CA PHE A 53 4.18 -5.28 8.34
C PHE A 53 3.49 -6.26 9.29
N THR A 54 2.17 -6.17 9.36
CA THR A 54 1.30 -7.11 10.06
C THR A 54 0.43 -7.88 9.06
N THR A 55 -0.19 -8.97 9.50
CA THR A 55 -1.15 -9.73 8.65
C THR A 55 -2.30 -8.86 8.14
N ASN A 56 -2.72 -7.85 8.91
CA ASN A 56 -3.78 -6.90 8.54
C ASN A 56 -3.40 -5.95 7.42
N ASP A 57 -2.11 -5.83 7.10
CA ASP A 57 -1.63 -4.99 6.01
C ASP A 57 -1.78 -5.68 4.65
N PHE A 58 -2.03 -6.98 4.61
CA PHE A 58 -2.28 -7.71 3.36
C PHE A 58 -3.73 -7.58 2.91
N THR A 59 -3.94 -7.44 1.59
CA THR A 59 -5.29 -7.42 1.01
C THR A 59 -6.07 -8.67 1.37
N LEU A 60 -7.29 -8.50 1.89
CA LEU A 60 -8.12 -9.57 2.44
C LEU A 60 -8.36 -10.72 1.44
N SER A 61 -8.52 -10.41 0.14
CA SER A 61 -8.70 -11.43 -0.90
C SER A 61 -7.51 -12.39 -1.02
N ASN A 62 -6.32 -11.99 -0.59
CA ASN A 62 -5.10 -12.79 -0.68
C ASN A 62 -4.94 -13.75 0.51
N TRP A 63 -5.71 -13.57 1.59
CA TRP A 63 -5.55 -14.37 2.82
C TRP A 63 -5.76 -15.85 2.61
N SER A 64 -6.74 -16.24 1.77
CA SER A 64 -6.98 -17.66 1.47
C SER A 64 -5.74 -18.33 0.85
N GLN A 65 -5.08 -17.66 -0.08
CA GLN A 65 -3.86 -18.15 -0.72
C GLN A 65 -2.68 -18.15 0.26
N ILE A 66 -2.55 -17.12 1.09
CA ILE A 66 -1.51 -17.04 2.12
C ILE A 66 -1.65 -18.18 3.13
N ASN A 67 -2.87 -18.43 3.62
CA ASN A 67 -3.14 -19.52 4.56
C ASN A 67 -2.82 -20.89 3.96
N ALA A 68 -3.19 -21.12 2.69
CA ALA A 68 -2.86 -22.36 1.99
C ALA A 68 -1.35 -22.62 1.86
N ILE A 69 -0.52 -21.56 1.86
CA ILE A 69 0.95 -21.70 1.89
C ILE A 69 1.41 -22.13 3.29
N GLY A 70 0.81 -21.59 4.36
CA GLY A 70 1.18 -21.87 5.74
C GLY A 70 0.65 -23.19 6.33
N GLU A 71 -0.31 -23.85 5.66
CA GLU A 71 -0.81 -25.18 6.03
C GLU A 71 0.09 -26.34 5.58
N LYS A 72 1.23 -26.04 4.93
CA LYS A 72 2.29 -27.01 4.60
C LYS A 72 3.35 -27.07 5.68
#